data_AF-A0A158AT90-F1
#
_entry.id   AF-A0A158AT90-F1
#
_cell.length_a   1.000
_cell.length_b   1.000
_cell.length_c   1.000
_cell.angle_alpha   90.00
_cell.angle_beta   90.00
_cell.angle_gamma   90.00
#
_symmetry.space_group_name_H-M   'P 1'
#
loop_
_entity.id
_entity.type
_entity.pdbx_description
1 polymer ?
#
loop_
_entity_poly.entity_id
_entity_poly.type
_entity_poly.pdbx_seq_one_letter_code
_entity_poly.pdbx_strand_id
1 'polypeptide(L)'
;MRNLLLPPVCVYFCDPHSPWQRGTCENTKGLLRQYLPKGTDLSVYSQHELDAIANRLNNHPRATHAFQSPLEVFARLLEASTQSPSSLH
;
A
#
# COMPACT_ATOMS: atom_id res chain seq x y z
N MET A 1 -25.33 -15.74 12.19
CA MET A 1 -24.36 -15.15 11.25
C MET A 1 -24.22 -13.67 11.59
N ARG A 2 -23.07 -13.23 12.13
CA ARG A 2 -22.84 -11.82 12.49
C ARG A 2 -22.38 -11.07 11.24
N ASN A 3 -23.23 -10.23 10.66
CA ASN A 3 -22.81 -9.21 9.71
C ASN A 3 -22.00 -8.17 10.48
N LEU A 4 -20.67 -8.22 10.35
CA LEU A 4 -19.80 -7.13 10.77
C LEU A 4 -19.99 -5.98 9.76
N LEU A 5 -20.82 -5.01 10.10
CA LEU A 5 -20.87 -3.72 9.42
C LEU A 5 -19.54 -3.01 9.70
N LEU A 6 -18.58 -3.14 8.80
CA LEU A 6 -17.41 -2.26 8.81
C LEU A 6 -17.89 -0.81 8.69
N PRO A 7 -17.24 0.14 9.39
CA PRO A 7 -17.62 1.54 9.28
C PRO A 7 -17.51 2.03 7.83
N PRO A 8 -18.33 3.02 7.42
CA PRO A 8 -18.24 3.59 6.08
C PRO A 8 -16.84 4.16 5.84
N VAL A 9 -16.27 3.85 4.68
CA VAL A 9 -14.93 4.30 4.28
C VAL A 9 -15.03 5.72 3.70
N CYS A 10 -14.24 6.65 4.23
CA CYS A 10 -14.11 7.99 3.65
C CYS A 10 -13.39 7.94 2.30
N VAL A 11 -13.98 8.53 1.27
CA VAL A 11 -13.42 8.60 -0.09
C VAL A 11 -12.89 10.02 -0.34
N TYR A 12 -11.64 10.11 -0.79
CA TYR A 12 -10.95 11.38 -1.08
C TYR A 12 -10.50 11.41 -2.55
N PHE A 13 -10.64 12.57 -3.19
CA PHE A 13 -10.18 12.81 -4.56
C PHE A 13 -9.05 13.85 -4.57
N CYS A 14 -8.21 13.79 -5.59
CA CYS A 14 -7.21 14.83 -5.85
C CYS A 14 -7.87 15.98 -6.63
N ASP A 15 -7.38 17.19 -6.38
CA ASP A 15 -7.80 18.39 -7.10
C ASP A 15 -7.41 18.29 -8.59
N PRO A 16 -8.25 18.80 -9.50
CA PRO A 16 -7.89 18.91 -10.91
C PRO A 16 -6.55 19.65 -11.10
N HIS A 17 -5.74 19.18 -12.04
CA HIS A 17 -4.42 19.75 -12.36
C HIS A 17 -3.39 19.74 -11.22
N SER A 18 -3.59 18.90 -10.19
CA SER A 18 -2.67 18.75 -9.05
C SER A 18 -1.97 17.37 -9.01
N PRO A 19 -1.11 17.02 -10.01
CA PRO A 19 -0.48 15.70 -10.09
C PRO A 19 0.39 15.36 -8.86
N TRP A 20 0.94 16.36 -8.16
CA TRP A 20 1.75 16.14 -6.96
C TRP A 20 0.97 15.46 -5.82
N GLN A 21 -0.37 15.59 -5.76
CA GLN A 21 -1.20 14.89 -4.78
C GLN A 21 -1.24 13.37 -5.00
N ARG A 22 -0.72 12.89 -6.15
CA ARG A 22 -0.69 11.47 -6.54
C ARG A 22 0.71 10.88 -6.62
N GLY A 23 1.75 11.64 -6.23
CA GLY A 23 3.15 11.25 -6.45
C GLY A 23 3.48 9.83 -5.95
N THR A 24 3.04 9.46 -4.75
CA THR A 24 3.25 8.13 -4.18
C THR A 24 2.55 7.03 -4.98
N CYS A 25 1.31 7.28 -5.41
CA CYS A 25 0.52 6.34 -6.21
C CYS A 25 1.16 6.12 -7.59
N GLU A 26 1.66 7.19 -8.21
CA GLU A 26 2.30 7.13 -9.53
C GLU A 26 3.65 6.43 -9.47
N ASN A 27 4.48 6.70 -8.46
CA ASN A 27 5.72 5.97 -8.22
C ASN A 27 5.47 4.46 -8.02
N THR A 28 4.52 4.11 -7.15
CA THR A 28 4.17 2.71 -6.89
C THR A 28 3.67 1.99 -8.15
N LYS A 29 2.84 2.65 -8.96
CA LYS A 29 2.41 2.12 -10.27
C LYS A 29 3.59 1.92 -11.23
N GLY A 30 4.58 2.82 -11.20
CA GLY A 30 5.82 2.69 -11.98
C GLY A 30 6.60 1.42 -11.63
N LEU A 31 6.76 1.13 -10.34
CA LEU A 31 7.41 -0.10 -9.86
C LEU A 31 6.64 -1.36 -10.23
N LEU A 32 5.31 -1.34 -10.08
CA LEU A 32 4.46 -2.46 -10.50
C LEU A 32 4.63 -2.79 -11.99
N ARG A 33 4.78 -1.76 -12.84
CA ARG A 33 4.97 -1.92 -14.29
C ARG A 33 6.29 -2.59 -14.69
N GLN A 34 7.25 -2.71 -13.77
CA GLN A 34 8.45 -3.53 -13.99
C GLN A 34 8.14 -5.03 -14.00
N TYR A 35 7.07 -5.45 -13.33
CA TYR A 35 6.61 -6.84 -13.26
C TYR A 35 5.43 -7.11 -14.19
N LEU A 36 4.49 -6.16 -14.26
CA LEU A 36 3.26 -6.26 -15.04
C LEU A 36 3.17 -5.02 -15.95
N PRO A 37 3.83 -5.05 -17.12
CA PRO A 37 3.72 -3.97 -18.10
C PRO A 37 2.27 -3.59 -18.41
N LYS A 38 2.08 -2.36 -18.91
CA LYS A 38 0.73 -1.88 -19.22
C LYS A 38 0.09 -2.80 -20.27
N GLY A 39 -1.10 -3.30 -19.98
CA GLY A 39 -1.84 -4.18 -20.89
C GLY A 39 -1.48 -5.66 -20.76
N THR A 40 -0.67 -6.05 -19.76
CA THR A 40 -0.46 -7.46 -19.43
C THR A 40 -1.80 -8.13 -19.13
N ASP A 41 -2.06 -9.25 -19.82
CA ASP A 41 -3.17 -10.14 -19.50
C ASP A 41 -2.89 -10.79 -18.14
N LEU A 42 -3.74 -10.52 -17.16
CA LEU A 42 -3.59 -11.08 -15.81
C LEU A 42 -4.16 -12.48 -15.69
N SER A 43 -4.99 -12.93 -16.64
CA SER A 43 -5.65 -14.24 -16.57
C SER A 43 -4.68 -15.42 -16.68
N VAL A 44 -3.49 -15.17 -17.26
CA VAL A 44 -2.42 -16.17 -17.39
C VAL A 44 -1.58 -16.32 -16.12
N TYR A 45 -1.73 -15.42 -15.15
CA TYR A 45 -1.01 -15.48 -13.88
C TYR A 45 -1.84 -16.18 -12.82
N SER A 46 -1.22 -17.11 -12.11
CA SER A 46 -1.78 -17.69 -10.91
C SER A 46 -1.79 -16.69 -9.76
N GLN A 47 -2.69 -16.89 -8.79
CA GLN A 47 -2.72 -16.09 -7.56
C GLN A 47 -1.36 -16.11 -6.85
N HIS A 48 -0.69 -17.26 -6.82
CA HIS A 48 0.64 -17.42 -6.22
C HIS A 48 1.70 -16.53 -6.88
N GLU A 49 1.69 -16.39 -8.20
CA GLU A 49 2.61 -15.49 -8.91
C GLU A 49 2.31 -14.03 -8.61
N LEU A 50 1.04 -13.65 -8.55
CA LEU A 50 0.63 -12.29 -8.19
C LEU A 50 1.01 -11.96 -6.73
N ASP A 51 0.86 -12.91 -5.82
CA ASP A 51 1.28 -12.78 -4.42
C ASP A 51 2.81 -12.64 -4.32
N ALA A 52 3.56 -13.38 -5.13
CA ALA A 52 5.02 -13.24 -5.18
C ALA A 52 5.45 -11.83 -5.64
N ILE A 53 4.76 -11.25 -6.63
CA ILE A 53 4.99 -9.87 -7.07
C ILE A 53 4.64 -8.88 -5.94
N ALA A 54 3.49 -9.05 -5.29
CA ALA A 54 3.06 -8.21 -4.18
C ALA A 54 4.06 -8.28 -3.02
N ASN A 55 4.51 -9.48 -2.65
CA ASN A 55 5.54 -9.71 -1.64
C ASN A 55 6.84 -8.99 -2.00
N ARG A 56 7.28 -9.07 -3.25
CA ARG A 56 8.50 -8.38 -3.67
C ARG A 56 8.36 -6.87 -3.61
N LEU A 57 7.21 -6.32 -4.01
CA LEU A 57 6.93 -4.89 -3.90
C LEU A 57 6.88 -4.40 -2.46
N ASN A 58 6.22 -5.16 -1.57
CA ASN A 58 6.06 -4.81 -0.16
C ASN A 58 7.35 -4.94 0.65
N ASN A 59 8.27 -5.81 0.22
CA ASN A 59 9.59 -5.99 0.84
C ASN A 59 10.69 -5.16 0.15
N HIS A 60 10.39 -4.41 -0.90
CA HIS A 60 11.42 -3.63 -1.60
C HIS A 60 11.78 -2.36 -0.81
N PRO A 61 13.05 -2.17 -0.42
CA PRO A 61 13.53 -0.96 0.27
C PRO A 61 13.16 0.34 -0.46
N ARG A 62 12.70 1.36 0.27
CA ARG A 62 12.36 2.68 -0.30
C ARG A 62 13.25 3.76 0.28
N ALA A 63 13.87 4.58 -0.56
CA ALA A 63 14.69 5.71 -0.11
C ALA A 63 13.88 6.68 0.77
N THR A 64 12.60 6.93 0.45
CA THR A 64 11.67 7.75 1.24
C THR A 64 11.43 7.22 2.65
N HIS A 65 11.71 5.94 2.91
CA HIS A 65 11.60 5.29 4.22
C HIS A 65 12.96 4.97 4.83
N ALA A 66 14.00 5.77 4.53
CA ALA A 66 15.37 5.52 4.98
C ALA A 66 15.84 4.09 4.64
N PHE A 67 15.45 3.61 3.44
CA PHE A 67 15.72 2.26 2.94
C PHE A 67 15.05 1.12 3.71
N GLN A 68 14.07 1.40 4.56
CA GLN A 68 13.16 0.38 5.06
C GLN A 68 12.13 0.01 3.99
N SER A 69 11.62 -1.22 4.07
CA SER A 69 10.55 -1.70 3.19
C SER A 69 9.18 -1.16 3.64
N PRO A 70 8.22 -1.03 2.72
CA PRO A 70 6.84 -0.67 3.07
C PRO A 70 6.23 -1.57 4.15
N LEU A 71 6.52 -2.87 4.11
CA LEU A 71 6.01 -3.84 5.09
C LEU A 71 6.53 -3.55 6.50
N GLU A 72 7.84 -3.28 6.66
CA GLU A 72 8.43 -2.96 7.96
C GLU A 72 7.89 -1.66 8.55
N VAL A 73 7.75 -0.63 7.71
CA VAL A 73 7.18 0.67 8.13
C VAL A 73 5.73 0.49 8.54
N PHE A 74 4.94 -0.24 7.75
CA PHE A 74 3.54 -0.52 8.05
C PHE A 74 3.37 -1.29 9.37
N ALA A 75 4.16 -2.34 9.60
CA ALA A 75 4.12 -3.11 10.83
C ALA A 75 4.38 -2.23 12.06
N ARG A 76 5.41 -1.38 12.00
CA ARG A 76 5.72 -0.44 13.09
C ARG A 76 4.60 0.57 13.35
N LEU A 77 3.96 1.09 12.30
CA LEU A 77 2.83 2.02 12.44
C LEU A 77 1.60 1.33 13.04
N LEU A 78 1.37 0.06 12.71
CA LEU A 78 0.28 -0.72 13.28
C LEU A 78 0.51 -0.96 14.77
N GLU A 79 1.72 -1.34 15.16
CA GLU A 79 2.12 -1.47 16.58
C GLU A 79 1.95 -0.15 17.33
N ALA A 80 2.42 0.97 16.77
CA ALA A 80 2.26 2.29 17.39
C ALA A 80 0.80 2.74 17.51
N SER A 81 -0.06 2.40 16.54
CA SER A 81 -1.48 2.79 16.58
C SER A 81 -2.33 1.94 17.52
N THR A 82 -1.89 0.73 17.86
CA THR A 82 -2.57 -0.13 18.85
C THR A 82 -2.23 0.24 20.29
N GLN A 83 -1.11 0.94 20.53
CA GLN A 83 -0.77 1.54 21.81
C GLN A 83 -1.52 2.87 21.98
N SER A 84 -2.71 2.80 22.61
CA SER A 84 -3.39 4.03 23.06
C SER A 84 -2.46 4.78 24.04
N PRO A 85 -2.36 6.12 23.98
CA PRO A 85 -1.56 6.85 24.95
C PRO A 85 -2.10 6.54 26.34
N SER A 86 -1.27 5.96 27.20
CA SER A 86 -1.58 5.85 28.63
C SER A 86 -1.99 7.23 29.09
N SER A 87 -3.27 7.39 29.45
CA SER A 87 -3.81 8.66 29.90
C SER A 87 -2.94 9.14 31.06
N LEU A 88 -2.14 10.17 30.83
CA LEU A 88 -1.45 10.89 31.90
C LEU A 88 -2.55 11.59 32.68
N HIS A 89 -2.97 10.96 33.77
CA HIS A 89 -3.86 11.49 34.78
C HIS A 89 -3.05 11.86 36.01
#